data_AF-A0A2C4PTQ8-F1
#
_entry.id   AF-A0A2C4PTQ8-F1
#
_cell.length_a   1.000
_cell.length_b   1.000
_cell.length_c   1.000
_cell.angle_alpha   90.00
_cell.angle_beta   90.00
_cell.angle_gamma   90.00
#
_symmetry.space_group_name_H-M   'P 1'
#
loop_
_entity.id
_entity.type
_entity.pdbx_description
1 polymer ?
#
loop_
_entity_poly.entity_id
_entity_poly.type
_entity_poly.pdbx_seq_one_letter_code
_entity_poly.pdbx_strand_id
1 'polypeptide(L)'
;MPGYEELKWYPIEVKRGKRTFQFEVYRSGNEISVFYIDELGRKRAVTSTEELTLMLLAEEDKKRFLDYVGDSELVLLDGVCADRGMMKEEISAYLYLKTQVLDEMEGEVIRKENRL
;
A
#
# COMPACT_ATOMS: atom_id res chain seq x y z
N MET A 1 7.69 14.75 27.18
CA MET A 1 7.05 14.55 25.88
C MET A 1 7.45 13.17 25.39
N PRO A 2 6.52 12.27 25.01
CA PRO A 2 6.90 11.04 24.35
C PRO A 2 7.60 11.43 23.04
N GLY A 3 8.81 10.91 22.82
CA GLY A 3 9.62 11.25 21.67
C GLY A 3 8.91 10.87 20.37
N TYR A 4 8.89 11.78 19.40
CA TYR A 4 8.43 11.47 18.06
C TYR A 4 9.30 10.35 17.48
N GLU A 5 8.67 9.27 17.01
CA GLU A 5 9.38 8.25 16.27
C GLU A 5 9.86 8.81 14.94
N GLU A 6 11.09 8.45 14.56
CA GLU A 6 11.71 8.93 13.33
C GLU A 6 11.09 8.21 12.13
N LEU A 7 10.47 8.99 11.23
CA LEU A 7 9.90 8.49 9.98
C LEU A 7 11.04 8.01 9.06
N LYS A 8 11.03 6.73 8.73
CA LYS A 8 11.97 6.15 7.76
C LYS A 8 11.31 6.04 6.39
N TRP A 9 12.07 6.36 5.35
CA TRP A 9 11.61 6.39 3.97
C TRP A 9 12.52 5.56 3.07
N TYR A 10 11.91 4.71 2.23
CA TYR A 10 12.61 3.80 1.33
C TYR A 10 12.01 3.89 -0.09
N PRO A 11 12.71 4.48 -1.06
CA PRO A 11 12.34 4.38 -2.47
C PRO A 11 12.74 3.00 -2.99
N ILE A 12 11.79 2.29 -3.61
CA ILE A 12 11.99 0.92 -4.08
C ILE A 12 11.53 0.79 -5.52
N GLU A 13 12.37 0.18 -6.35
CA GLU A 13 12.02 -0.18 -7.72
C GLU A 13 11.86 -1.69 -7.85
N VAL A 14 10.71 -2.12 -8.37
CA VAL A 14 10.41 -3.53 -8.62
C VAL A 14 10.34 -3.75 -10.13
N LYS A 15 11.24 -4.58 -10.67
CA LYS A 15 11.21 -4.96 -12.09
C LYS A 15 10.36 -6.22 -12.28
N ARG A 16 9.33 -6.14 -13.13
CA ARG A 16 8.53 -7.29 -13.56
C ARG A 16 8.45 -7.31 -15.08
N GLY A 17 9.03 -8.35 -15.69
CA GLY A 17 9.15 -8.41 -17.15
C GLY A 17 9.94 -7.23 -17.70
N LYS A 18 9.33 -6.46 -18.62
CA LYS A 18 9.95 -5.26 -19.24
C LYS A 18 9.61 -3.94 -18.53
N ARG A 19 8.79 -3.99 -17.46
CA ARG A 19 8.33 -2.81 -16.74
C ARG A 19 9.05 -2.69 -15.40
N THR A 20 9.31 -1.45 -15.01
CA THR A 20 9.78 -1.08 -13.66
C THR A 20 8.62 -0.37 -12.96
N PHE A 21 8.30 -0.82 -11.75
CA PHE A 21 7.28 -0.25 -10.88
C PHE A 21 7.98 0.45 -9.74
N GLN A 22 7.55 1.67 -9.40
CA GLN A 22 8.16 2.47 -8.36
C GLN A 22 7.24 2.52 -7.15
N PHE A 23 7.83 2.33 -5.98
CA PHE A 23 7.15 2.39 -4.70
C PHE A 23 7.94 3.26 -3.74
N GLU A 24 7.23 3.90 -2.82
CA GLU A 24 7.80 4.49 -1.63
C GLU A 24 7.20 3.82 -0.40
N VAL A 25 8.07 3.32 0.49
CA VAL A 25 7.67 2.72 1.75
C VAL A 25 8.05 3.66 2.88
N TYR A 26 7.07 3.98 3.71
CA TYR A 26 7.25 4.77 4.92
C TYR A 26 7.06 3.87 6.12
N ARG A 27 7.92 4.02 7.12
CA ARG A 27 7.82 3.33 8.40
C ARG A 27 7.86 4.34 9.54
N SER A 28 6.84 4.31 10.38
CA SER A 28 6.78 5.05 11.65
C SER A 28 6.39 4.06 12.74
N GLY A 29 7.34 3.71 13.61
CA GLY A 29 7.15 2.67 14.62
C GLY A 29 6.79 1.32 14.01
N ASN A 30 5.58 0.86 14.34
CA ASN A 30 4.96 -0.38 13.87
C ASN A 30 4.09 -0.19 12.63
N GLU A 31 3.87 1.05 12.17
CA GLU A 31 3.09 1.34 10.98
C GLU A 31 3.98 1.38 9.74
N ILE A 32 3.53 0.69 8.69
CA ILE A 32 4.13 0.70 7.37
C ILE A 32 3.09 1.22 6.38
N SER A 33 3.42 2.27 5.64
CA SER A 33 2.59 2.80 4.56
C SER A 33 3.32 2.62 3.23
N VAL A 34 2.61 2.10 2.24
CA VAL A 34 3.16 1.85 0.89
C VAL A 34 2.46 2.74 -0.11
N PHE A 35 3.25 3.44 -0.92
CA PHE A 35 2.75 4.28 -2.00
C PHE A 35 3.29 3.77 -3.33
N TYR A 36 2.41 3.63 -4.30
CA TYR A 36 2.79 3.44 -5.69
C TYR A 36 3.05 4.80 -6.35
N ILE A 37 4.13 4.89 -7.13
CA ILE A 37 4.46 6.07 -7.91
C ILE A 37 4.06 5.80 -9.36
N ASP A 38 3.06 6.53 -9.84
CA ASP A 38 2.59 6.36 -11.22
C ASP A 38 3.55 6.99 -12.25
N GLU A 39 3.27 6.77 -13.53
CA GLU A 39 4.11 7.24 -14.64
C GLU A 39 4.27 8.77 -14.69
N LEU A 40 3.41 9.52 -14.00
CA LEU A 40 3.48 10.98 -13.89
C LEU A 40 4.18 11.44 -12.59
N GLY A 41 4.72 10.50 -11.80
CA GLY A 41 5.38 10.77 -10.53
C GLY A 41 4.41 11.02 -9.37
N ARG A 42 3.12 10.71 -9.51
CA ARG A 42 2.13 10.94 -8.45
C ARG A 42 2.14 9.79 -7.45
N LYS A 43 2.12 10.12 -6.17
CA LYS A 43 2.00 9.16 -5.06
C LYS A 43 0.56 8.71 -4.92
N ARG A 44 0.35 7.40 -4.92
CA ARG A 44 -0.95 6.77 -4.70
C ARG A 44 -0.83 5.78 -3.56
N ALA A 45 -1.63 5.93 -2.51
CA ALA A 45 -1.59 5.01 -1.38
C ALA A 45 -2.11 3.64 -1.81
N VAL A 46 -1.42 2.57 -1.43
CA VAL A 46 -1.86 1.20 -1.66
C VAL A 46 -2.65 0.74 -0.44
N THR A 47 -3.86 0.25 -0.65
CA THR A 47 -4.70 -0.34 0.41
C THR A 47 -5.54 -1.48 -0.14
N SER A 48 -6.21 -2.23 0.73
CA SER A 48 -7.08 -3.33 0.32
C SER A 48 -8.50 -2.84 0.04
N THR A 49 -9.14 -3.46 -0.95
CA THR A 49 -10.57 -3.22 -1.24
C THR A 49 -11.44 -3.57 -0.04
N GLU A 50 -11.10 -4.62 0.69
CA GLU A 50 -11.81 -5.05 1.90
C GLU A 50 -11.79 -3.97 2.99
N GLU A 51 -10.61 -3.47 3.33
CA GLU A 51 -10.44 -2.44 4.36
C GLU A 51 -11.24 -1.17 4.01
N LEU A 52 -11.14 -0.68 2.77
CA LEU A 52 -11.92 0.47 2.33
C LEU A 52 -13.42 0.22 2.36
N THR A 53 -13.87 -0.98 1.98
CA THR A 53 -15.28 -1.33 2.00
C THR A 53 -15.83 -1.36 3.44
N LEU A 54 -15.03 -1.79 4.41
CA LEU A 54 -15.39 -1.76 5.83
C LEU A 54 -15.50 -0.33 6.39
N MET A 55 -14.75 0.62 5.82
CA MET A 55 -14.81 2.03 6.22
C MET A 55 -16.05 2.76 5.67
N LEU A 56 -16.67 2.24 4.61
CA LEU A 56 -17.89 2.81 4.04
C LEU A 56 -19.11 2.37 4.87
N LEU A 57 -19.88 3.34 5.37
CA LEU A 57 -21.04 3.07 6.22
C LEU A 57 -22.33 2.79 5.43
N ALA A 58 -22.48 3.43 4.27
CA ALA A 58 -23.67 3.29 3.42
C ALA A 58 -23.49 2.21 2.36
N GLU A 59 -24.48 1.34 2.20
CA GLU A 59 -24.45 0.25 1.21
C GLU A 59 -24.42 0.78 -0.23
N GLU A 60 -25.06 1.91 -0.50
CA GLU A 60 -25.00 2.57 -1.81
C GLU A 60 -23.57 3.00 -2.16
N ASP A 61 -22.82 3.52 -1.18
CA ASP A 61 -21.44 3.95 -1.38
C ASP A 61 -20.50 2.75 -1.55
N LYS A 62 -20.71 1.66 -0.79
CA LYS A 62 -19.98 0.39 -1.00
C LYS A 62 -20.18 -0.13 -2.41
N LYS A 63 -21.43 -0.20 -2.87
CA LYS A 63 -21.74 -0.69 -4.22
C LYS A 63 -21.08 0.18 -5.29
N ARG A 64 -21.19 1.51 -5.18
CA ARG A 64 -20.55 2.44 -6.11
C ARG A 64 -19.04 2.33 -6.11
N PHE A 65 -18.42 2.12 -4.95
CA PHE A 65 -16.99 1.90 -4.83
C PHE A 65 -16.55 0.62 -5.54
N LEU A 66 -17.23 -0.50 -5.28
CA LEU A 66 -16.94 -1.79 -5.92
C LEU A 66 -17.14 -1.74 -7.44
N ASP A 67 -18.18 -1.06 -7.92
CA ASP A 67 -18.40 -0.82 -9.35
C ASP A 67 -17.23 -0.04 -10.00
N TYR A 68 -16.54 0.78 -9.22
CA TYR A 68 -15.43 1.62 -9.68
C TYR A 68 -14.06 0.93 -9.62
N VAL A 69 -13.77 0.21 -8.53
CA VAL A 69 -12.48 -0.51 -8.38
C VAL A 69 -12.47 -1.89 -9.04
N GLY A 70 -13.65 -2.43 -9.36
CA GLY A 70 -13.84 -3.74 -9.96
C GLY A 70 -13.43 -4.88 -9.01
N ASP A 71 -13.05 -6.01 -9.59
CA ASP A 71 -12.66 -7.22 -8.82
C ASP A 71 -11.21 -7.18 -8.28
N SER A 72 -10.59 -6.00 -8.21
CA SER A 72 -9.22 -5.88 -7.72
C SER A 72 -9.19 -5.97 -6.19
N GLU A 73 -8.29 -6.78 -5.63
CA GLU A 73 -8.10 -6.88 -4.18
C GLU A 73 -7.35 -5.68 -3.59
N LEU A 74 -6.61 -4.96 -4.44
CA LEU A 74 -5.79 -3.81 -4.05
C LEU A 74 -6.21 -2.56 -4.81
N VAL A 75 -6.25 -1.44 -4.10
CA VAL A 75 -6.68 -0.15 -4.63
C VAL A 75 -5.55 0.86 -4.51
N LEU A 76 -5.43 1.71 -5.52
CA LEU A 76 -4.60 2.89 -5.51
C LEU A 76 -5.46 4.10 -5.19
N LEU A 77 -5.21 4.74 -4.04
CA LEU A 77 -5.90 5.96 -3.64
C LEU A 77 -5.09 7.20 -4.02
N ASP A 78 -5.74 8.18 -4.63
CA ASP A 78 -5.09 9.48 -4.92
C ASP A 78 -5.53 10.61 -3.98
N GLY A 79 -6.55 10.37 -3.14
CA GLY A 79 -7.10 11.32 -2.17
C GLY A 79 -8.00 12.42 -2.77
N VAL A 80 -8.21 12.44 -4.09
CA VAL A 80 -8.93 13.51 -4.80
C VAL A 80 -9.89 13.00 -5.88
N CYS A 81 -10.25 11.71 -5.87
CA CYS A 81 -11.30 11.08 -6.71
C CYS A 81 -10.84 10.34 -7.99
N ALA A 82 -9.57 9.94 -8.13
CA ALA A 82 -9.16 8.99 -9.18
C ALA A 82 -8.59 7.69 -8.58
N ASP A 83 -9.29 7.17 -7.58
CA ASP A 83 -9.03 5.86 -7.02
C ASP A 83 -9.19 4.80 -8.12
N ARG A 84 -8.46 3.69 -8.06
CA ARG A 84 -8.74 2.57 -8.98
C ARG A 84 -8.19 1.28 -8.44
N GLY A 85 -8.77 0.18 -8.89
CA GLY A 85 -8.15 -1.13 -8.74
C GLY A 85 -6.75 -1.15 -9.37
N MET A 86 -5.82 -1.84 -8.71
CA MET A 86 -4.51 -2.14 -9.27
C MET A 86 -4.66 -3.12 -10.43
N MET A 87 -3.85 -2.93 -11.48
CA MET A 87 -3.72 -3.85 -12.60
C MET A 87 -2.94 -5.10 -12.18
N LYS A 88 -3.08 -6.21 -12.92
CA LYS A 88 -2.43 -7.49 -12.58
C LYS A 88 -0.92 -7.39 -12.41
N GLU A 89 -0.24 -6.62 -13.26
CA GLU A 89 1.21 -6.43 -13.17
C GLU A 89 1.61 -5.58 -11.96
N GLU A 90 0.78 -4.60 -11.60
CA GLU A 90 0.99 -3.76 -10.41
C GLU A 90 0.79 -4.59 -9.14
N ILE A 91 -0.27 -5.40 -9.08
CA ILE A 91 -0.52 -6.37 -7.99
C ILE A 91 0.69 -7.32 -7.87
N SER A 92 1.15 -7.87 -8.98
CA SER A 92 2.30 -8.78 -8.98
C SER A 92 3.58 -8.09 -8.48
N ALA A 93 3.79 -6.81 -8.78
CA ALA A 93 4.93 -6.05 -8.30
C ALA A 93 4.80 -5.76 -6.79
N TYR A 94 3.61 -5.37 -6.34
CA TYR A 94 3.33 -5.14 -4.93
C TYR A 94 3.47 -6.40 -4.08
N LEU A 95 2.96 -7.55 -4.54
CA LEU A 95 3.12 -8.82 -3.83
C LEU A 95 4.59 -9.22 -3.70
N TYR A 96 5.40 -8.97 -4.73
CA TYR A 96 6.84 -9.17 -4.65
C TYR A 96 7.49 -8.24 -3.62
N LEU A 97 7.15 -6.95 -3.62
CA LEU A 97 7.59 -5.99 -2.61
C LEU A 97 7.22 -6.46 -1.20
N LYS A 98 5.97 -6.91 -1.01
CA LYS A 98 5.46 -7.39 0.27
C LYS A 98 6.33 -8.54 0.80
N THR A 99 6.50 -9.59 0.01
CA THR A 99 7.25 -10.78 0.45
C THR A 99 8.74 -10.52 0.66
N GLN A 100 9.36 -9.61 -0.10
CA GLN A 100 10.81 -9.40 -0.05
C GLN A 100 11.25 -8.29 0.90
N VAL A 101 10.38 -7.31 1.16
CA VAL A 101 10.77 -6.12 1.93
C VAL A 101 9.86 -5.93 3.13
N LEU A 102 8.55 -5.97 2.93
CA LEU A 102 7.61 -5.66 4.02
C LEU A 102 7.57 -6.76 5.08
N ASP A 103 7.51 -8.04 4.66
CA ASP A 103 7.50 -9.18 5.57
C ASP A 103 8.79 -9.24 6.41
N GLU A 104 9.93 -8.84 5.85
CA GLU A 104 11.20 -8.71 6.60
C GLU A 104 11.12 -7.56 7.61
N MET A 105 10.60 -6.39 7.20
CA MET A 105 10.43 -5.22 8.07
C MET A 105 9.45 -5.48 9.23
N GLU A 106 8.38 -6.25 9.00
CA GLU A 106 7.42 -6.70 10.02
C GLU A 106 8.03 -7.77 10.94
N GLY A 107 8.81 -8.70 10.41
CA GLY A 107 9.52 -9.71 11.20
C GLY A 107 10.50 -9.10 12.21
N GLU A 108 11.11 -7.96 11.88
CA GLU A 108 11.92 -7.19 12.83
C GLU A 108 11.09 -6.58 13.98
N VAL A 109 9.83 -6.21 13.74
CA VAL A 109 8.91 -5.67 14.76
C VAL A 109 8.59 -6.76 15.79
N ILE A 110 8.15 -7.93 15.32
CA ILE A 110 7.75 -9.05 16.20
C ILE A 110 8.91 -9.51 17.09
N ARG A 111 10.16 -9.46 16.59
CA ARG A 111 11.35 -9.82 17.37
C ARG A 111 11.72 -8.79 18.44
N LYS A 112 11.33 -7.52 18.28
CA LYS A 112 11.55 -6.48 19.29
C LYS A 112 10.52 -6.55 20.42
N GLU A 113 9.26 -6.85 20.10
CA GLU A 113 8.20 -6.99 21.11
C GLU A 113 8.43 -8.22 22.02
N ASN A 114 8.92 -9.33 21.48
CA ASN A 114 9.22 -10.55 22.26
C ASN A 114 10.52 -10.48 23.10
N ARG A 115 11.20 -9.34 23.15
CA ARG A 115 12.44 -9.13 23.94
C ARG A 115 12.25 -8.18 25.13
N LEU A 116 11.01 -7.78 25.42
CA LEU A 116 10.64 -6.93 26.56
C LEU A 116 9.92 -7.72 27.65
#